data_AF-A0A933KLQ0-F1
#
_entry.id   AF-A0A933KLQ0-F1
#
_cell.length_a   1.000
_cell.length_b   1.000
_cell.length_c   1.000
_cell.angle_alpha   90.00
_cell.angle_beta   90.00
_cell.angle_gamma   90.00
#
_symmetry.space_group_name_H-M   'P 1'
#
loop_
_entity.id
_entity.type
_entity.pdbx_description
1 polymer ?
#
loop_
_entity_poly.entity_id
_entity_poly.type
_entity_poly.pdbx_seq_one_letter_code
_entity_poly.pdbx_strand_id
1 'polypeptide(L)'
;DINVDPEAFMTEMLEAADLPIEYAHHVNDESHDEYIRADTELALSRTGRDVGTPIITFRPGMADEGSFFGPVISSIPRGDDALRLWDAVEIIATQTGMAELKRSNRGTLDFD
;
A
#
# COMPACT_ATOMS: atom_id res chain seq x y z
N ASP A 1 13.75 9.81 15.32
CA ASP A 1 12.80 10.37 14.33
C ASP A 1 13.46 10.27 12.98
N ILE A 2 12.78 9.68 12.00
CA ILE A 2 13.29 9.51 10.63
C ILE A 2 13.74 10.84 10.01
N ASN A 3 13.16 11.98 10.40
CA ASN A 3 13.52 13.30 9.85
C ASN A 3 14.76 13.94 10.48
N VAL A 4 15.27 13.38 11.59
CA VAL A 4 16.43 13.93 12.33
C VAL A 4 17.69 13.13 12.00
N ASP A 5 17.58 11.81 12.05
CA ASP A 5 18.66 10.88 11.71
C ASP A 5 18.03 9.63 11.05
N PRO A 6 17.86 9.65 9.72
CA PRO A 6 17.22 8.57 8.99
C PRO A 6 17.98 7.24 9.13
N GLU A 7 19.31 7.27 9.15
CA GLU A 7 20.14 6.07 9.21
C GLU A 7 20.05 5.40 10.59
N ALA A 8 20.13 6.19 11.67
CA ALA A 8 19.92 5.67 13.02
C ALA A 8 18.49 5.12 13.20
N PHE A 9 17.48 5.82 12.67
CA PHE A 9 16.09 5.35 12.71
C PHE A 9 15.92 4.02 11.95
N MET A 10 16.48 3.90 10.75
CA MET A 10 16.42 2.66 9.96
C MET A 10 17.17 1.52 10.64
N THR A 11 18.31 1.81 11.29
CA THR A 11 19.07 0.81 12.06
C THR A 11 18.22 0.21 13.18
N GLU A 12 17.53 1.05 13.96
CA GLU A 12 16.64 0.60 15.04
C GLU A 12 15.47 -0.27 14.50
N MET A 13 14.88 0.12 13.36
CA MET A 13 13.79 -0.64 12.74
C MET A 13 14.25 -1.99 12.17
N LEU A 14 15.42 -2.03 11.56
CA LEU A 14 16.01 -3.27 11.03
C LEU A 14 16.37 -4.24 12.17
N GLU A 15 16.98 -3.74 13.25
CA GLU A 15 17.30 -4.54 14.44
C GLU A 15 16.02 -5.09 15.10
N ALA A 16 14.98 -4.26 15.27
CA ALA A 16 13.70 -4.69 15.82
C ALA A 16 12.99 -5.76 14.96
N ALA A 17 13.26 -5.79 13.65
CA ALA A 17 12.73 -6.76 12.71
C ALA A 17 13.63 -7.99 12.48
N ASP A 18 14.77 -8.10 13.17
CA ASP A 18 15.80 -9.13 12.97
C ASP A 18 16.33 -9.19 11.51
N LEU A 19 16.54 -8.00 10.92
CA LEU A 19 17.08 -7.81 9.57
C LEU A 19 18.51 -7.24 9.60
N PRO A 20 19.30 -7.46 8.53
CA PRO A 20 20.68 -6.93 8.46
C PRO A 20 20.72 -5.40 8.53
N ILE A 21 21.39 -4.86 9.55
CA ILE A 21 21.43 -3.43 9.84
C ILE A 21 22.21 -2.62 8.79
N GLU A 22 23.09 -3.27 8.02
CA GLU A 22 23.85 -2.62 6.95
C GLU A 22 22.96 -2.00 5.86
N TYR A 23 21.70 -2.44 5.75
CA TYR A 23 20.74 -1.83 4.83
C TYR A 23 20.40 -0.38 5.20
N ALA A 24 20.61 0.04 6.45
CA ALA A 24 20.40 1.43 6.87
C ALA A 24 21.28 2.42 6.10
N HIS A 25 22.47 2.01 5.65
CA HIS A 25 23.39 2.86 4.87
C HIS A 25 22.80 3.29 3.52
N HIS A 26 21.77 2.59 3.01
CA HIS A 26 21.11 2.92 1.76
C HIS A 26 19.99 3.96 1.88
N VAL A 27 19.73 4.50 3.08
CA VAL A 27 18.62 5.45 3.31
C VAL A 27 18.71 6.71 2.45
N ASN A 28 19.93 7.13 2.07
CA ASN A 28 20.21 8.25 1.18
C ASN A 28 20.83 7.81 -0.15
N ASP A 29 20.75 6.52 -0.48
CA ASP A 29 21.32 5.96 -1.71
C ASP A 29 20.34 6.12 -2.87
N GLU A 30 20.60 7.13 -3.70
CA GLU A 30 19.80 7.46 -4.88
C GLU A 30 19.81 6.35 -5.96
N SER A 31 20.66 5.33 -5.85
CA SER A 31 20.67 4.21 -6.82
C SER A 31 19.37 3.39 -6.81
N HIS A 32 18.58 3.46 -5.74
CA HIS A 32 17.26 2.83 -5.65
C HIS A 32 16.13 3.68 -6.22
N ASP A 33 16.36 4.98 -6.46
CA ASP A 33 15.31 5.91 -6.82
C ASP A 33 14.62 5.54 -8.14
N GLU A 34 15.37 5.09 -9.14
CA GLU A 34 14.81 4.70 -10.44
C GLU A 34 13.81 3.56 -10.28
N TYR A 35 14.17 2.55 -9.48
CA TYR A 35 13.31 1.42 -9.17
C TYR A 35 12.05 1.85 -8.40
N ILE A 36 12.21 2.65 -7.35
CA ILE A 36 11.08 3.15 -6.53
C ILE A 36 10.12 3.99 -7.38
N ARG A 37 10.64 4.85 -8.26
CA ARG A 37 9.82 5.65 -9.18
C ARG A 37 9.07 4.76 -10.18
N ALA A 38 9.73 3.75 -10.75
CA ALA A 38 9.11 2.83 -11.70
C ALA A 38 7.99 2.02 -11.05
N ASP A 39 8.19 1.51 -9.83
CA ASP A 39 7.19 0.75 -9.09
C ASP A 39 5.99 1.62 -8.67
N THR A 40 6.27 2.86 -8.25
CA THR A 40 5.22 3.84 -7.94
C THR A 40 4.37 4.19 -9.17
N GLU A 41 5.03 4.43 -10.32
CA GLU A 41 4.33 4.72 -11.58
C GLU A 41 3.54 3.50 -12.06
N LEU A 42 4.03 2.27 -11.87
CA LEU A 42 3.27 1.06 -12.14
C LEU A 42 1.96 1.03 -11.33
N ALA A 43 2.02 1.28 -10.03
CA ALA A 43 0.82 1.33 -9.18
C ALA A 43 -0.18 2.39 -9.64
N LEU A 44 0.29 3.62 -9.91
CA LEU A 44 -0.57 4.73 -10.37
C LEU A 44 -1.18 4.45 -11.75
N SER A 45 -0.41 3.88 -12.67
CA SER A 45 -0.87 3.57 -14.03
C SER A 45 -2.04 2.58 -14.05
N ARG A 46 -2.13 1.72 -13.04
CA ARG A 46 -3.18 0.71 -12.89
C ARG A 46 -4.51 1.26 -12.36
N THR A 47 -4.50 2.39 -11.66
CA THR A 47 -5.72 2.99 -11.07
C THR A 47 -6.13 4.30 -11.71
N GLY A 48 -5.21 4.96 -12.42
CA GLY A 48 -5.32 6.34 -12.88
C GLY A 48 -4.40 7.27 -12.08
N ARG A 49 -3.86 8.31 -12.72
CA ARG A 49 -2.82 9.19 -12.14
C ARG A 49 -3.33 10.17 -11.07
N ASP A 50 -4.65 10.32 -10.94
CA ASP A 50 -5.29 11.31 -10.06
C ASP A 50 -5.69 10.74 -8.68
N VAL A 51 -5.03 9.66 -8.24
CA VAL A 51 -5.28 9.04 -6.92
C VAL A 51 -4.02 9.06 -6.03
N GLY A 52 -4.24 8.90 -4.73
CA GLY A 52 -3.17 8.72 -3.75
C GLY A 52 -3.10 7.28 -3.23
N THR A 53 -2.62 7.11 -2.01
CA THR A 53 -2.61 5.82 -1.30
C THR A 53 -3.89 5.63 -0.46
N PRO A 54 -4.35 4.38 -0.25
CA PRO A 54 -3.76 3.11 -0.67
C PRO A 54 -4.16 2.69 -2.10
N ILE A 55 -3.28 1.94 -2.76
CA ILE A 55 -3.53 1.25 -4.03
C ILE A 55 -3.33 -0.24 -3.81
N ILE A 56 -4.25 -1.07 -4.34
CA ILE A 56 -4.11 -2.52 -4.34
C ILE A 56 -4.43 -3.08 -5.73
N THR A 57 -3.64 -4.07 -6.14
CA THR A 57 -3.89 -4.87 -7.35
C THR A 57 -4.26 -6.29 -6.95
N PHE A 58 -5.42 -6.73 -7.41
CA PHE A 58 -5.89 -8.11 -7.29
C PHE A 58 -5.52 -8.89 -8.54
N ARG A 59 -5.14 -10.16 -8.34
CA ARG A 59 -4.80 -11.12 -9.41
C ARG A 59 -3.77 -10.58 -10.42
N PRO A 60 -2.61 -10.04 -9.96
CA PRO A 60 -1.63 -9.46 -10.86
C PRO A 60 -1.17 -10.46 -11.94
N GLY A 61 -1.16 -10.02 -13.19
CA GLY A 61 -0.78 -10.82 -14.36
C GLY A 61 -1.85 -11.79 -14.88
N MET A 62 -3.05 -11.82 -14.27
CA MET A 62 -4.17 -12.64 -14.74
C MET A 62 -5.08 -11.86 -15.70
N ALA A 63 -5.93 -12.57 -16.44
CA ALA A 63 -6.88 -11.95 -17.37
C ALA A 63 -7.95 -11.09 -16.68
N ASP A 64 -8.22 -11.39 -15.41
CA ASP A 64 -9.13 -10.68 -14.50
C ASP A 64 -8.36 -9.81 -13.48
N GLU A 65 -7.15 -9.34 -13.82
CA GLU A 65 -6.43 -8.35 -13.01
C GLU A 65 -7.32 -7.11 -12.79
N GLY A 66 -7.44 -6.68 -11.54
CA GLY A 66 -8.21 -5.51 -11.15
C GLY A 66 -7.45 -4.67 -10.13
N SER A 67 -7.35 -3.37 -10.35
CA SER A 67 -6.65 -2.46 -9.43
C SER A 67 -7.56 -1.33 -8.97
N PHE A 68 -7.46 -0.97 -7.70
CA PHE A 68 -8.22 0.14 -7.12
C PHE A 68 -7.39 1.06 -6.27
N PHE A 69 -7.80 2.33 -6.28
CA PHE A 69 -7.61 3.21 -5.15
C PHE A 69 -8.56 2.78 -4.02
N GLY A 70 -7.99 2.37 -2.89
CA GLY A 70 -8.71 1.81 -1.75
C GLY A 70 -8.44 0.30 -1.55
N PRO A 71 -9.18 -0.36 -0.63
CA PRO A 71 -10.22 0.24 0.20
C PRO A 71 -9.63 1.24 1.19
N VAL A 72 -10.20 2.46 1.23
CA VAL A 72 -9.81 3.48 2.20
C VAL A 72 -10.52 3.18 3.52
N ILE A 73 -9.79 2.60 4.47
CA ILE A 73 -10.30 2.18 5.78
C ILE A 73 -9.69 3.03 6.90
N SER A 74 -10.48 3.25 7.96
CA SER A 74 -10.05 4.01 9.14
C SER A 74 -9.76 3.14 10.36
N SER A 75 -10.09 1.85 10.32
CA SER A 75 -9.85 0.89 11.39
C SER A 75 -9.44 -0.46 10.78
N ILE A 76 -8.63 -1.23 11.49
CA ILE A 76 -8.08 -2.50 11.01
C ILE A 76 -9.14 -3.61 11.18
N PRO A 77 -9.73 -4.17 10.10
CA PRO A 77 -10.58 -5.35 10.25
C PRO A 77 -9.74 -6.54 10.68
N ARG A 78 -10.28 -7.39 11.57
CA ARG A 78 -9.57 -8.55 12.12
C ARG A 78 -10.40 -9.82 11.96
N GLY A 79 -9.74 -10.97 11.90
CA GLY A 79 -10.39 -12.28 11.78
C GLY A 79 -11.32 -12.35 10.56
N ASP A 80 -12.50 -12.92 10.75
CA ASP A 80 -13.47 -13.16 9.68
C ASP A 80 -13.93 -11.88 8.97
N ASP A 81 -13.98 -10.75 9.67
CA ASP A 81 -14.37 -9.48 9.05
C ASP A 81 -13.35 -8.98 8.02
N ALA A 82 -12.06 -9.29 8.23
CA ALA A 82 -11.01 -8.99 7.26
C ALA A 82 -11.18 -9.81 5.98
N LEU A 83 -11.49 -11.10 6.12
CA LEU A 83 -11.72 -12.00 4.98
C LEU A 83 -12.97 -11.57 4.19
N ARG A 84 -14.05 -11.21 4.89
CA ARG A 84 -15.28 -10.73 4.24
C ARG A 84 -15.05 -9.44 3.45
N LEU A 85 -14.25 -8.52 3.99
CA LEU A 85 -13.88 -7.31 3.26
C LEU A 85 -13.02 -7.65 2.04
N TRP A 86 -12.02 -8.53 2.20
CA TRP A 86 -11.16 -8.98 1.11
C TRP A 86 -11.97 -9.55 -0.06
N ASP A 87 -12.84 -10.53 0.22
CA ASP A 87 -13.67 -11.20 -0.79
C ASP A 87 -14.56 -10.20 -1.52
N ALA A 88 -15.17 -9.26 -0.79
CA ALA A 88 -16.04 -8.23 -1.37
C ALA A 88 -15.25 -7.31 -2.31
N VAL A 89 -14.08 -6.83 -1.90
CA VAL A 89 -13.28 -5.91 -2.71
C VAL A 89 -12.68 -6.61 -3.92
N GLU A 90 -12.22 -7.85 -3.79
CA GLU A 90 -11.71 -8.64 -4.90
C GLU A 90 -12.79 -8.87 -5.98
N ILE A 91 -14.01 -9.24 -5.57
CA ILE A 91 -15.14 -9.41 -6.51
C ILE A 91 -15.40 -8.12 -7.26
N ILE A 92 -15.46 -6.99 -6.53
CA ILE A 92 -15.67 -5.67 -7.15
C ILE A 92 -14.57 -5.39 -8.18
N ALA A 93 -13.30 -5.65 -7.83
CA ALA A 93 -12.15 -5.35 -8.68
C ALA A 93 -12.09 -6.18 -9.95
N THR A 94 -12.49 -7.45 -9.85
CA THR A 94 -12.20 -8.43 -10.90
C THR A 94 -13.43 -8.83 -11.73
N GLN A 95 -14.66 -8.57 -11.24
CA GLN A 95 -15.88 -9.14 -11.84
C GLN A 95 -17.00 -8.15 -12.17
N THR A 96 -16.94 -6.89 -11.72
CA THR A 96 -18.12 -5.99 -11.77
C THR A 96 -18.04 -4.85 -12.78
N GLY A 97 -16.84 -4.50 -13.27
CA GLY A 97 -16.62 -3.30 -14.08
C GLY A 97 -16.87 -1.98 -13.33
N MET A 98 -17.04 -2.01 -12.01
CA MET A 98 -17.29 -0.83 -11.18
C MET A 98 -16.04 0.05 -11.11
N ALA A 99 -16.21 1.35 -11.36
CA ALA A 99 -15.10 2.30 -11.33
C ALA A 99 -14.96 3.05 -9.99
N GLU A 100 -16.06 3.32 -9.28
CA GLU A 100 -16.01 4.06 -8.02
C GLU A 100 -17.14 3.68 -7.06
N LEU A 101 -16.78 3.49 -5.78
CA LEU A 101 -17.69 3.46 -4.64
C LEU A 101 -17.09 4.33 -3.54
N LYS A 102 -17.74 5.45 -3.21
CA LYS A 102 -17.18 6.47 -2.32
C LYS A 102 -18.21 7.00 -1.34
N ARG A 103 -17.75 7.27 -0.11
CA ARG A 103 -18.44 8.10 0.87
C ARG A 103 -17.47 9.13 1.44
N SER A 104 -17.95 10.37 1.64
CA SER A 104 -17.12 11.45 2.21
C SER A 104 -16.96 11.37 3.72
N ASN A 105 -17.95 10.77 4.40
CA ASN A 105 -17.95 10.60 5.85
C ASN A 105 -17.08 9.41 6.25
N ARG A 106 -15.98 9.68 6.96
CA ARG A 106 -15.03 8.67 7.48
C ARG A 106 -14.65 8.98 8.92
N GLY A 107 -14.39 7.93 9.70
CA GLY A 107 -13.89 8.06 11.07
C GLY A 107 -12.45 8.57 11.12
N THR A 108 -11.99 8.91 12.32
CA THR A 108 -10.56 9.13 12.59
C THR A 108 -9.78 7.83 12.41
N LEU A 109 -8.48 7.93 12.12
CA LEU A 109 -7.61 6.76 12.05
C LEU A 109 -7.54 6.08 13.42
N ASP A 110 -7.79 4.79 13.42
CA ASP A 110 -7.60 3.85 14.51
C ASP A 110 -6.48 2.89 14.11
N PHE A 111 -5.41 2.89 14.89
CA PHE A 111 -4.19 2.14 14.61
C PHE A 111 -4.12 0.81 15.38
N ASP A 112 -5.11 0.55 16.24
CA ASP A 112 -5.19 -0.65 17.08
C ASP A 112 -5.91 -1.85 16.42
#